data_AF-A0A131XAX2-F1
#
_entry.id   AF-A0A131XAX2-F1
#
_cell.length_a   1.000
_cell.length_b   1.000
_cell.length_c   1.000
_cell.angle_alpha   90.00
_cell.angle_beta   90.00
_cell.angle_gamma   90.00
#
_symmetry.space_group_name_H-M   'P 1'
#
loop_
_entity.id
_entity.type
_entity.pdbx_description
1 polymer ?
#
loop_
_entity_poly.entity_id
_entity_poly.type
_entity_poly.pdbx_seq_one_letter_code
_entity_poly.pdbx_strand_id
1 'polypeptide(L)'
;MALPSVKFAAARVPGRFLRNTICLLKTVYKNELALARSCSSAKASSGSAGWDLVGAVALERKPILSPELNALEKKYLEILRAIEVEGSLLSDHELQLIEDKKRRVDSDEGVAIKIQTAQDIEDEWTKKAEEFKPASRLTEADSKGDTRTTQRCLDQALLLVVNQKLGKGHRWILPQAVRVDGETMRQTAERALAEVCGPTLDVFFLGNAPAGCYSYNYPPEFQKNGTQGAKVFFFKAQFKTGALSVNDLKSLTKADDFAWLTYKELSSKMLPRYCRAVQSFLMAPEETPYQYLLDRALSSITWRKSSITPEIPRESKAAAVEVGKS
;
A
#
# COMPACT_ATOMS: atom_id res chain seq x y z
N MET A 1 -9.45 -24.34 52.87
CA MET A 1 -8.81 -23.01 53.00
C MET A 1 -9.49 -22.07 52.02
N ALA A 2 -10.28 -21.14 52.54
CA ALA A 2 -11.03 -20.16 51.76
C ALA A 2 -10.15 -18.91 51.50
N LEU A 3 -10.14 -18.43 50.25
CA LEU A 3 -9.45 -17.19 49.88
C LEU A 3 -10.32 -15.96 50.23
N PRO A 4 -9.74 -14.87 50.76
CA PRO A 4 -10.50 -13.70 51.15
C PRO A 4 -10.84 -12.79 49.96
N SER A 5 -12.09 -12.32 49.93
CA SER A 5 -12.63 -11.35 48.97
C SER A 5 -12.12 -9.94 49.28
N VAL A 6 -11.33 -9.36 48.39
CA VAL A 6 -10.88 -7.95 48.45
C VAL A 6 -12.00 -7.06 47.91
N LYS A 7 -12.49 -6.12 48.74
CA LYS A 7 -13.46 -5.09 48.36
C LYS A 7 -12.73 -3.94 47.66
N PHE A 8 -13.09 -3.65 46.40
CA PHE A 8 -12.66 -2.43 45.71
C PHE A 8 -13.53 -1.23 46.13
N ALA A 9 -12.86 -0.16 46.55
CA ALA A 9 -13.47 1.12 46.88
C ALA A 9 -13.97 1.84 45.62
N ALA A 10 -15.18 2.39 45.68
CA ALA A 10 -15.79 3.16 44.61
C ALA A 10 -15.14 4.54 44.47
N ALA A 11 -14.40 4.78 43.38
CA ALA A 11 -13.94 6.09 42.99
C ALA A 11 -15.04 6.84 42.20
N ARG A 12 -15.41 8.03 42.69
CA ARG A 12 -16.32 8.98 41.99
C ARG A 12 -15.66 9.50 40.72
N VAL A 13 -16.28 9.24 39.56
CA VAL A 13 -15.93 9.87 38.28
C VAL A 13 -16.83 11.10 38.06
N PRO A 14 -16.30 12.26 37.65
CA PRO A 14 -17.10 13.46 37.43
C PRO A 14 -17.98 13.36 36.17
N GLY A 15 -19.27 13.65 36.33
CA GLY A 15 -20.36 13.49 35.35
C GLY A 15 -20.38 14.48 34.18
N ARG A 16 -19.25 14.73 33.51
CA ARG A 16 -19.19 15.54 32.27
C ARG A 16 -18.80 14.76 31.00
N PHE A 17 -18.67 13.44 31.07
CA PHE A 17 -18.30 12.60 29.91
C PHE A 17 -19.46 11.86 29.22
N LEU A 18 -20.68 11.93 29.77
CA LEU A 18 -21.84 11.15 29.28
C LEU A 18 -22.85 11.93 28.42
N ARG A 19 -22.61 13.22 28.12
CA ARG A 19 -23.51 14.00 27.25
C ARG A 19 -23.12 13.97 25.76
N ASN A 20 -21.86 13.66 25.42
CA ASN A 20 -21.40 13.69 24.02
C ASN A 20 -21.55 12.37 23.26
N THR A 21 -21.72 11.24 23.95
CA THR A 21 -21.88 9.92 23.30
C THR A 21 -23.32 9.66 22.83
N ILE A 22 -24.32 10.26 23.47
CA ILE A 22 -25.74 10.11 23.09
C ILE A 22 -26.11 10.99 21.87
N CYS A 23 -25.40 12.10 21.66
CA CYS A 23 -25.62 12.98 20.51
C CYS A 23 -25.17 12.33 19.19
N LEU A 24 -24.06 11.55 19.22
CA LEU A 24 -23.53 10.84 18.05
C LEU A 24 -24.39 9.64 17.62
N LEU A 25 -25.06 8.97 18.56
CA LEU A 25 -25.95 7.85 18.21
C LEU A 25 -27.27 8.32 17.57
N LYS A 26 -27.75 9.54 17.89
CA LYS A 26 -28.96 10.12 17.27
C LYS A 26 -28.73 10.65 15.86
N THR A 27 -27.51 11.06 15.50
CA THR A 27 -27.17 11.45 14.12
C THR A 27 -26.97 10.25 13.20
N VAL A 28 -26.51 9.11 13.72
CA VAL A 28 -26.38 7.88 12.92
C VAL A 28 -27.75 7.27 12.60
N TYR A 29 -28.70 7.26 13.55
CA TYR A 29 -30.02 6.63 13.34
C TYR A 29 -30.97 7.43 12.42
N LYS A 30 -30.73 8.74 12.20
CA LYS A 30 -31.53 9.55 11.27
C LYS A 30 -31.08 9.42 9.81
N ASN A 31 -29.89 8.91 9.54
CA ASN A 31 -29.35 8.80 8.19
C ASN A 31 -29.77 7.51 7.46
N GLU A 32 -30.11 6.43 8.19
CA GLU A 32 -30.61 5.20 7.55
C GLU A 32 -32.03 5.34 6.98
N LEU A 33 -32.91 6.10 7.64
CA LEU A 33 -34.25 6.39 7.12
C LEU A 33 -34.26 7.41 5.96
N ALA A 34 -33.16 8.15 5.76
CA ALA A 34 -33.00 9.04 4.62
C ALA A 34 -32.52 8.30 3.35
N LEU A 35 -31.82 7.17 3.49
CA LEU A 35 -31.43 6.33 2.35
C LEU A 35 -32.55 5.42 1.84
N ALA A 36 -33.55 5.10 2.67
CA ALA A 36 -34.63 4.17 2.30
C ALA A 36 -35.83 4.81 1.56
N ARG A 37 -35.80 6.12 1.23
CA ARG A 37 -36.94 6.83 0.62
C ARG A 37 -36.72 7.42 -0.77
N SER A 38 -35.68 7.01 -1.48
CA SER A 38 -35.50 7.36 -2.90
C SER A 38 -35.27 6.12 -3.77
N CYS A 39 -36.27 5.24 -3.76
CA CYS A 39 -36.47 4.21 -4.79
C CYS A 39 -37.94 4.28 -5.23
N SER A 40 -38.38 5.45 -5.68
CA SER A 40 -39.51 5.54 -6.58
C SER A 40 -38.98 5.36 -8.00
N SER A 41 -39.54 4.42 -8.76
CA SER A 41 -39.29 4.32 -10.19
C SER A 41 -39.90 5.56 -10.87
N ALA A 42 -39.15 6.66 -10.87
CA ALA A 42 -39.50 7.81 -11.67
C ALA A 42 -39.33 7.41 -13.14
N LYS A 43 -40.44 7.34 -13.88
CA LYS A 43 -40.40 7.35 -15.35
C LYS A 43 -39.58 8.57 -15.77
N ALA A 44 -38.47 8.32 -16.46
CA ALA A 44 -37.59 9.37 -16.95
C ALA A 44 -38.36 10.32 -17.87
N SER A 45 -38.51 11.57 -17.45
CA SER A 45 -38.92 12.66 -18.32
C SER A 45 -37.83 12.90 -19.37
N SER A 46 -38.17 12.75 -20.64
CA SER A 46 -37.31 12.86 -21.82
C SER A 46 -36.89 14.31 -22.13
N GLY A 47 -36.15 14.94 -21.21
CA GLY A 47 -35.73 16.34 -21.34
C GLY A 47 -34.35 16.69 -20.78
N SER A 48 -33.61 15.73 -20.21
CA SER A 48 -32.21 15.96 -19.81
C SER A 48 -31.27 15.40 -20.87
N ALA A 49 -30.27 16.19 -21.28
CA ALA A 49 -29.23 15.70 -22.18
C ALA A 49 -28.62 14.38 -21.68
N GLY A 50 -28.50 13.42 -22.60
CA GLY A 50 -28.04 12.08 -22.31
C GLY A 50 -26.59 12.08 -21.84
N TRP A 51 -26.27 11.23 -20.87
CA TRP A 51 -24.89 10.90 -20.52
C TRP A 51 -24.69 9.43 -20.81
N ASP A 52 -23.66 9.11 -21.59
CA ASP A 52 -23.28 7.73 -21.83
C ASP A 52 -22.64 7.16 -20.56
N LEU A 53 -23.18 6.06 -20.07
CA LEU A 53 -22.62 5.34 -18.94
C LEU A 53 -21.53 4.41 -19.47
N VAL A 54 -20.32 4.54 -18.93
CA VAL A 54 -19.15 3.76 -19.36
C VAL A 54 -18.60 3.01 -18.16
N GLY A 55 -18.41 1.70 -18.31
CA GLY A 55 -17.72 0.86 -17.32
C GLY A 55 -16.25 0.73 -17.69
N ALA A 56 -15.35 1.08 -16.78
CA ALA A 56 -13.90 0.97 -16.95
C ALA A 56 -13.30 0.07 -15.87
N VAL A 57 -12.20 -0.63 -16.21
CA VAL A 57 -11.50 -1.54 -15.30
C VAL A 57 -10.13 -1.01 -14.94
N ALA A 58 -9.89 -0.79 -13.65
CA ALA A 58 -8.57 -0.59 -13.09
C ALA A 58 -7.98 -1.94 -12.69
N LEU A 59 -7.29 -2.59 -13.64
CA LEU A 59 -6.66 -3.89 -13.42
C LEU A 59 -5.27 -3.70 -12.80
N GLU A 60 -5.15 -4.08 -11.53
CA GLU A 60 -3.93 -3.99 -10.74
C GLU A 60 -3.23 -5.35 -10.63
N ARG A 61 -1.93 -5.40 -10.94
CA ARG A 61 -1.03 -6.49 -10.55
C ARG A 61 -0.45 -6.15 -9.19
N LYS A 62 -0.66 -7.01 -8.18
CA LYS A 62 -0.17 -6.77 -6.82
C LYS A 62 1.35 -6.96 -6.70
N PRO A 63 2.03 -6.28 -5.75
CA PRO A 63 3.43 -6.56 -5.45
C PRO A 63 3.63 -8.04 -5.14
N ILE A 64 4.67 -8.62 -5.72
CA ILE A 64 5.13 -10.00 -5.48
C ILE A 64 6.23 -9.99 -4.41
N LEU A 65 7.08 -8.96 -4.44
CA LEU A 65 8.14 -8.75 -3.46
C LEU A 65 7.73 -7.69 -2.45
N SER A 66 8.30 -7.77 -1.25
CA SER A 66 8.25 -6.67 -0.29
C SER A 66 9.06 -5.47 -0.81
N PRO A 67 8.66 -4.23 -0.50
CA PRO A 67 9.48 -3.07 -0.78
C PRO A 67 10.80 -3.13 -0.01
N GLU A 68 11.82 -2.44 -0.51
CA GLU A 68 13.10 -2.34 0.17
C GLU A 68 13.02 -1.38 1.34
N LEU A 69 13.66 -1.75 2.45
CA LEU A 69 13.70 -0.91 3.64
C LEU A 69 14.52 0.35 3.40
N ASN A 70 13.99 1.47 3.86
CA ASN A 70 14.69 2.74 3.86
C ASN A 70 15.90 2.72 4.82
N ALA A 71 16.85 3.65 4.65
CA ALA A 71 18.04 3.72 5.51
C ALA A 71 17.69 3.90 7.01
N LEU A 72 16.63 4.66 7.31
CA LEU A 72 16.13 4.83 8.67
C LEU A 72 15.51 3.53 9.21
N GLU A 73 14.69 2.87 8.39
CA GLU A 73 14.04 1.61 8.76
C GLU A 73 15.07 0.52 9.05
N LYS A 74 16.17 0.46 8.29
CA LYS A 74 17.29 -0.45 8.55
C LYS A 74 17.91 -0.20 9.93
N LYS A 75 18.23 1.05 10.27
CA LYS A 75 18.78 1.41 11.59
C LYS A 75 17.80 1.13 12.72
N TYR A 76 16.52 1.44 12.50
CA TYR A 76 15.49 1.17 13.50
C TYR A 76 15.31 -0.33 13.73
N LEU A 77 15.35 -1.12 12.66
CA LEU A 77 15.27 -2.57 12.72
C LEU A 77 16.49 -3.17 13.44
N GLU A 78 17.69 -2.62 13.27
CA GLU A 78 18.87 -3.00 14.06
C GLU A 78 18.67 -2.74 15.56
N ILE A 79 18.11 -1.58 15.92
CA ILE A 79 17.79 -1.25 17.32
C ILE A 79 16.75 -2.22 17.87
N LEU A 80 15.68 -2.52 17.11
CA LEU A 80 14.65 -3.48 17.53
C LEU A 80 15.25 -4.87 17.78
N ARG A 81 16.15 -5.33 16.91
CA ARG A 81 16.86 -6.60 17.08
C ARG A 81 17.73 -6.60 18.34
N ALA A 82 18.44 -5.51 18.62
CA ALA A 82 19.25 -5.41 19.82
C ALA A 82 18.40 -5.49 21.10
N ILE A 83 17.28 -4.75 21.13
CA ILE A 83 16.33 -4.78 22.25
C ILE A 83 15.72 -6.19 22.41
N GLU A 84 15.37 -6.85 21.31
CA GLU A 84 14.84 -8.21 21.32
C GLU A 84 15.84 -9.19 21.94
N VAL A 85 17.11 -9.12 21.53
CA VAL A 85 18.18 -9.98 22.07
C VAL A 85 18.44 -9.68 23.55
N GLU A 86 18.58 -8.41 23.94
CA GLU A 86 18.82 -7.99 25.33
C GLU A 86 17.67 -8.34 26.27
N GLY A 87 16.43 -8.31 25.75
CA GLY A 87 15.22 -8.68 26.48
C GLY A 87 14.90 -10.18 26.45
N SER A 88 15.64 -10.97 25.69
CA SER A 88 15.38 -12.41 25.52
C SER A 88 16.08 -13.26 26.58
N LEU A 89 15.50 -14.43 26.84
CA LEU A 89 16.16 -15.49 27.59
C LEU A 89 17.01 -16.33 26.64
N LEU A 90 17.98 -17.07 27.21
CA LEU A 90 18.77 -18.03 26.45
C LEU A 90 17.87 -19.06 25.76
N SER A 91 18.06 -19.20 24.46
CA SER A 91 17.41 -20.22 23.64
C SER A 91 18.00 -21.61 23.91
N ASP A 92 17.26 -22.66 23.57
CA ASP A 92 17.74 -24.05 23.70
C ASP A 92 19.07 -24.28 22.96
N HIS A 93 19.25 -23.61 21.81
CA HIS A 93 20.48 -23.68 21.03
C HIS A 93 21.66 -23.02 21.76
N GLU A 94 21.46 -21.87 22.40
CA GLU A 94 22.50 -21.21 23.20
C GLU A 94 22.85 -22.01 24.46
N LEU A 95 21.85 -22.63 25.11
CA LEU A 95 22.09 -23.53 26.24
C LEU A 95 22.92 -24.74 25.82
N GLN A 96 22.61 -25.37 24.69
CA GLN A 96 23.40 -26.47 24.12
C GLN A 96 24.84 -26.03 23.82
N LEU A 97 25.04 -24.86 23.21
CA LEU A 97 26.38 -24.31 22.97
C LEU A 97 27.18 -24.10 24.26
N ILE A 98 26.52 -23.67 25.35
CA ILE A 98 27.14 -23.50 26.66
C ILE A 98 27.52 -24.86 27.26
N GLU A 99 26.63 -25.85 27.19
CA GLU A 99 26.89 -27.21 27.67
C GLU A 99 28.01 -27.90 26.91
N ASP A 100 28.00 -27.83 25.58
CA ASP A 100 29.04 -28.41 24.72
C ASP A 100 30.41 -27.79 25.01
N LYS A 101 30.46 -26.47 25.22
CA LYS A 101 31.70 -25.78 25.65
C LYS A 101 32.18 -26.27 27.01
N LYS A 102 31.29 -26.45 27.99
CA LYS A 102 31.66 -26.97 29.33
C LYS A 102 32.19 -28.40 29.24
N ARG A 103 31.48 -29.29 28.54
CA ARG A 103 31.92 -30.68 28.32
C ARG A 103 33.29 -30.75 27.64
N ARG A 104 33.57 -29.86 26.68
CA ARG A 104 34.89 -29.76 26.02
C ARG A 104 36.02 -29.32 26.97
N VAL A 105 35.74 -28.48 27.96
CA VAL A 105 36.74 -28.03 28.94
C VAL A 105 37.00 -29.10 30.02
N ASP A 106 35.96 -29.85 30.40
CA ASP A 106 36.05 -30.87 31.45
C ASP A 106 36.59 -32.23 30.95
N SER A 107 36.60 -32.47 29.63
CA SER A 107 36.98 -33.76 29.03
C SER A 107 38.35 -33.71 28.33
N ASP A 108 39.42 -33.72 29.12
CA ASP A 108 40.80 -33.96 28.65
C ASP A 108 41.13 -35.47 28.55
N GLU A 109 40.22 -36.37 28.98
CA GLU A 109 40.37 -37.82 28.82
C GLU A 109 39.14 -38.44 28.17
N GLY A 110 39.36 -39.09 27.02
CA GLY A 110 38.37 -39.25 25.97
C GLY A 110 37.35 -40.38 26.15
N VAL A 111 36.17 -40.13 25.58
CA VAL A 111 35.36 -41.11 24.83
C VAL A 111 34.67 -40.35 23.69
N ALA A 112 35.08 -40.61 22.44
CA ALA A 112 34.52 -40.00 21.25
C ALA A 112 33.15 -40.58 20.91
N ILE A 113 32.09 -40.07 21.56
CA ILE A 113 30.71 -40.29 21.10
C ILE A 113 30.45 -39.29 19.97
N LYS A 114 30.13 -39.77 18.77
CA LYS A 114 29.76 -38.97 17.58
C LYS A 114 28.39 -38.29 17.76
N ILE A 115 28.29 -37.36 18.70
CA ILE A 115 27.13 -36.48 18.84
C ILE A 115 27.44 -35.24 17.98
N GLN A 116 26.53 -34.86 17.07
CA GLN A 116 26.66 -33.60 16.34
C GLN A 116 26.67 -32.45 17.36
N THR A 117 27.77 -31.71 17.46
CA THR A 117 27.86 -30.52 18.32
C THR A 117 26.92 -29.45 17.76
N ALA A 118 26.41 -28.56 18.59
CA ALA A 118 25.67 -27.38 18.12
C ALA A 118 26.46 -26.57 17.05
N GLN A 119 27.80 -26.51 17.18
CA GLN A 119 28.68 -25.88 16.18
C GLN A 119 28.67 -26.61 14.82
N ASP A 120 28.66 -27.95 14.83
CA ASP A 120 28.62 -28.74 13.59
C ASP A 120 27.30 -28.48 12.84
N ILE A 121 26.22 -28.23 13.59
CA ILE A 121 24.89 -27.89 13.05
C ILE A 121 24.90 -26.47 12.43
N GLU A 122 25.51 -25.48 13.09
CA GLU A 122 25.71 -24.14 12.53
C GLU A 122 26.51 -24.19 11.21
N ASP A 123 27.57 -25.00 11.17
CA ASP A 123 28.39 -25.21 9.97
C ASP A 123 27.60 -25.89 8.84
N GLU A 124 26.70 -26.83 9.16
CA GLU A 124 25.80 -27.42 8.17
C GLU A 124 24.77 -26.41 7.63
N TRP A 125 24.23 -25.55 8.49
CA TRP A 125 23.28 -24.52 8.08
C TRP A 125 23.92 -23.43 7.23
N THR A 126 25.12 -23.00 7.58
CA THR A 126 25.89 -22.03 6.78
C THR A 126 26.24 -22.59 5.41
N LYS A 127 26.70 -23.84 5.32
CA LYS A 127 26.94 -24.52 4.02
C LYS A 127 25.68 -24.55 3.15
N LYS A 128 24.53 -24.95 3.72
CA LYS A 128 23.24 -24.97 2.99
C LYS A 128 22.81 -23.56 2.55
N ALA A 129 23.06 -22.54 3.37
CA ALA A 129 22.75 -21.16 3.04
C ALA A 129 23.64 -20.62 1.90
N GLU A 130 24.92 -20.99 1.86
CA GLU A 130 25.85 -20.62 0.80
C GLU A 130 25.56 -21.33 -0.53
N GLU A 131 25.13 -22.59 -0.48
CA GLU A 131 24.71 -23.35 -1.66
C GLU A 131 23.45 -22.75 -2.32
N PHE A 132 22.54 -22.19 -1.51
CA PHE A 132 21.29 -21.60 -2.00
C PHE A 132 21.51 -20.20 -2.57
N LYS A 133 21.37 -20.06 -3.89
CA LYS A 133 21.39 -18.77 -4.57
C LYS A 133 19.96 -18.22 -4.72
N PRO A 134 19.58 -17.16 -3.98
CA PRO A 134 18.26 -16.56 -4.13
C PRO A 134 18.10 -15.94 -5.51
N ALA A 135 16.86 -15.94 -6.03
CA ALA A 135 16.53 -15.27 -7.27
C ALA A 135 16.75 -13.75 -7.13
N SER A 136 17.24 -13.12 -8.20
CA SER A 136 17.41 -11.66 -8.24
C SER A 136 16.07 -10.95 -8.05
N ARG A 137 16.06 -9.89 -7.25
CA ARG A 137 14.91 -9.00 -7.09
C ARG A 137 14.68 -8.13 -8.33
N LEU A 138 15.77 -7.79 -9.02
CA LEU A 138 15.76 -7.05 -10.28
C LEU A 138 15.65 -8.01 -11.45
N THR A 139 14.67 -7.76 -12.31
CA THR A 139 14.42 -8.58 -13.49
C THR A 139 15.09 -8.01 -14.74
N GLU A 140 15.17 -8.81 -15.81
CA GLU A 140 15.63 -8.31 -17.11
C GLU A 140 14.74 -7.19 -17.65
N ALA A 141 13.43 -7.26 -17.38
CA ALA A 141 12.46 -6.26 -17.81
C ALA A 141 12.69 -4.92 -17.12
N ASP A 142 13.15 -4.93 -15.86
CA ASP A 142 13.56 -3.71 -15.15
C ASP A 142 14.80 -3.08 -15.78
N SER A 143 15.76 -3.93 -16.19
CA SER A 143 17.00 -3.46 -16.83
C SER A 143 16.75 -2.90 -18.24
N LYS A 144 15.82 -3.51 -19.00
CA LYS A 144 15.43 -3.07 -20.35
C LYS A 144 14.40 -1.95 -20.36
N GLY A 145 13.68 -1.73 -19.25
CA GLY A 145 12.57 -0.78 -19.16
C GLY A 145 11.31 -1.24 -19.90
N ASP A 146 11.10 -2.55 -20.01
CA ASP A 146 10.03 -3.13 -20.82
C ASP A 146 8.66 -3.06 -20.14
N THR A 147 7.92 -1.97 -20.40
CA THR A 147 6.59 -1.71 -19.83
C THR A 147 5.48 -2.68 -20.25
N ARG A 148 5.73 -3.58 -21.21
CA ARG A 148 4.73 -4.55 -21.70
C ARG A 148 4.65 -5.84 -20.88
N THR A 149 5.57 -6.03 -19.94
CA THR A 149 5.63 -7.25 -19.12
C THR A 149 5.10 -7.00 -17.72
N THR A 150 4.53 -8.03 -17.10
CA THR A 150 4.13 -8.01 -15.68
C THR A 150 5.29 -8.31 -14.74
N GLN A 151 6.35 -8.95 -15.26
CA GLN A 151 7.58 -9.32 -14.57
C GLN A 151 8.58 -8.15 -14.46
N ARG A 152 8.10 -6.93 -14.25
CA ARG A 152 8.93 -5.75 -13.92
C ARG A 152 8.44 -5.14 -12.62
N CYS A 153 9.27 -4.44 -11.87
CA CYS A 153 8.93 -3.72 -10.64
C CYS A 153 8.12 -4.61 -9.68
N LEU A 154 8.68 -5.76 -9.32
CA LEU A 154 7.99 -6.81 -8.55
C LEU A 154 7.60 -6.34 -7.13
N ASP A 155 8.27 -5.33 -6.61
CA ASP A 155 8.04 -4.66 -5.33
C ASP A 155 6.86 -3.67 -5.35
N GLN A 156 6.42 -3.23 -6.53
CA GLN A 156 5.36 -2.24 -6.71
C GLN A 156 4.12 -2.83 -7.36
N ALA A 157 2.99 -2.16 -7.15
CA ALA A 157 1.76 -2.47 -7.87
C ALA A 157 1.82 -1.84 -9.28
N LEU A 158 1.43 -2.61 -10.30
CA LEU A 158 1.32 -2.13 -11.67
C LEU A 158 -0.14 -2.04 -12.09
N LEU A 159 -0.47 -1.02 -12.87
CA LEU A 159 -1.80 -0.81 -13.44
C LEU A 159 -1.76 -1.04 -14.95
N LEU A 160 -2.70 -1.82 -15.47
CA LEU A 160 -2.86 -1.99 -16.92
C LEU A 160 -3.45 -0.72 -17.54
N VAL A 161 -2.77 -0.21 -18.56
CA VAL A 161 -3.20 0.93 -19.37
C VAL A 161 -3.16 0.52 -20.83
N VAL A 162 -4.20 0.86 -21.57
CA VAL A 162 -4.36 0.48 -22.98
C VAL A 162 -4.48 1.73 -23.85
N ASN A 163 -3.93 1.67 -25.05
CA ASN A 163 -4.09 2.70 -26.05
C ASN A 163 -5.34 2.40 -26.89
N GLN A 164 -6.50 2.77 -26.34
CA GLN A 164 -7.81 2.44 -26.90
C GLN A 164 -8.23 3.49 -27.94
N LYS A 165 -8.87 3.01 -29.01
CA LYS A 165 -9.46 3.87 -30.04
C LYS A 165 -10.76 4.49 -29.55
N LEU A 166 -10.78 5.81 -29.42
CA LEU A 166 -11.93 6.63 -29.05
C LEU A 166 -12.27 7.57 -30.20
N GLY A 167 -13.36 7.27 -30.91
CA GLY A 167 -13.76 8.01 -32.11
C GLY A 167 -12.71 7.90 -33.21
N LYS A 168 -12.11 9.04 -33.60
CA LYS A 168 -11.07 9.11 -34.65
C LYS A 168 -9.64 8.96 -34.12
N GLY A 169 -9.42 8.99 -32.79
CA GLY A 169 -8.08 9.01 -32.20
C GLY A 169 -7.82 7.88 -31.21
N HIS A 170 -6.56 7.67 -30.88
CA HIS A 170 -6.12 6.71 -29.87
C HIS A 170 -5.71 7.45 -28.60
N ARG A 171 -6.14 6.95 -27.44
CA ARG A 171 -5.77 7.54 -26.14
C ARG A 171 -5.39 6.46 -25.14
N TRP A 172 -4.40 6.79 -24.31
CA TRP A 172 -4.00 5.98 -23.16
C TRP A 172 -5.00 6.14 -22.02
N ILE A 173 -5.80 5.11 -21.81
CA ILE A 173 -6.86 5.05 -20.80
C ILE A 173 -6.93 3.65 -20.20
N LEU A 174 -7.74 3.49 -19.15
CA LEU A 174 -8.09 2.17 -18.65
C LEU A 174 -9.03 1.46 -19.63
N PRO A 175 -8.99 0.11 -19.74
CA PRO A 175 -9.92 -0.64 -20.57
C PRO A 175 -11.36 -0.29 -20.19
N GLN A 176 -12.12 0.25 -21.15
CA GLN A 176 -13.48 0.72 -20.89
C GLN A 176 -14.44 0.41 -22.06
N ALA A 177 -15.72 0.24 -21.75
CA ALA A 177 -16.78 0.04 -22.75
C ALA A 177 -18.07 0.76 -22.33
N VAL A 178 -18.87 1.14 -23.32
CA VAL A 178 -20.19 1.73 -23.10
C VAL A 178 -21.14 0.66 -22.55
N ARG A 179 -21.95 1.04 -21.58
CA ARG A 179 -22.96 0.18 -20.96
C ARG A 179 -24.05 -0.16 -21.97
N VAL A 180 -24.43 -1.44 -22.02
CA VAL A 180 -25.59 -1.91 -22.78
C VAL A 180 -26.76 -2.09 -21.82
N ASP A 181 -27.97 -1.80 -22.29
CA ASP A 181 -29.17 -1.98 -21.48
C ASP A 181 -29.39 -3.47 -21.17
N GLY A 182 -29.72 -3.78 -19.92
CA GLY A 182 -29.83 -5.15 -19.41
C GLY A 182 -28.61 -5.65 -18.64
N GLU A 183 -27.48 -4.94 -18.69
CA GLU A 183 -26.27 -5.27 -17.92
C GLU A 183 -26.07 -4.36 -16.70
N THR A 184 -25.45 -4.91 -15.65
CA THR A 184 -24.93 -4.12 -14.53
C THR A 184 -23.64 -3.40 -14.93
N MET A 185 -23.31 -2.30 -14.25
CA MET A 185 -22.07 -1.56 -14.53
C MET A 185 -20.80 -2.41 -14.34
N ARG A 186 -20.82 -3.35 -13.40
CA ARG A 186 -19.73 -4.31 -13.19
C ARG A 186 -19.60 -5.28 -14.36
N GLN A 187 -20.71 -5.85 -14.83
CA GLN A 187 -20.71 -6.73 -16.02
C GLN A 187 -20.22 -5.99 -17.26
N THR A 188 -20.58 -4.72 -17.42
CA THR A 188 -20.02 -3.87 -18.49
C THR A 188 -18.50 -3.74 -18.36
N ALA A 189 -17.96 -3.65 -17.15
CA ALA A 189 -16.51 -3.58 -16.92
C ALA A 189 -15.82 -4.93 -17.22
N GLU A 190 -16.41 -6.06 -16.79
CA GLU A 190 -15.98 -7.41 -17.14
C GLU A 190 -15.94 -7.62 -18.66
N ARG A 191 -17.01 -7.20 -19.35
CA ARG A 191 -17.09 -7.21 -20.82
C ARG A 191 -16.08 -6.28 -21.45
N ALA A 192 -15.88 -5.08 -20.92
CA ALA A 192 -14.88 -4.13 -21.43
C ALA A 192 -13.47 -4.74 -21.41
N LEU A 193 -13.12 -5.45 -20.35
CA LEU A 193 -11.83 -6.13 -20.26
C LEU A 193 -11.72 -7.23 -21.32
N ALA A 194 -12.74 -8.09 -21.46
CA ALA A 194 -12.74 -9.16 -22.45
C ALA A 194 -12.72 -8.63 -23.90
N GLU A 195 -13.42 -7.53 -24.17
CA GLU A 195 -13.48 -6.89 -25.48
C GLU A 195 -12.20 -6.15 -25.87
N VAL A 196 -11.49 -5.59 -24.90
CA VAL A 196 -10.27 -4.83 -25.18
C VAL A 196 -9.04 -5.72 -25.11
N CYS A 197 -8.92 -6.52 -24.05
CA CYS A 197 -7.72 -7.31 -23.76
C CYS A 197 -7.83 -8.78 -24.19
N GLY A 198 -9.02 -9.25 -24.56
CA GLY A 198 -9.28 -10.66 -24.88
C GLY A 198 -9.58 -11.52 -23.65
N PRO A 199 -9.98 -12.78 -23.85
CA PRO A 199 -10.36 -13.71 -22.77
C PRO A 199 -9.16 -14.39 -22.08
N THR A 200 -7.92 -14.06 -22.45
CA THR A 200 -6.72 -14.76 -21.95
C THR A 200 -6.33 -14.38 -20.53
N LEU A 201 -6.94 -13.33 -19.96
CA LEU A 201 -6.63 -12.84 -18.63
C LEU A 201 -7.55 -13.44 -17.56
N ASP A 202 -6.94 -14.05 -16.54
CA ASP A 202 -7.65 -14.41 -15.31
C ASP A 202 -7.61 -13.23 -14.32
N VAL A 203 -8.80 -12.74 -13.98
CA VAL A 203 -8.99 -11.48 -13.26
C VAL A 203 -10.04 -11.65 -12.15
N PHE A 204 -9.75 -11.03 -11.01
CA PHE A 204 -10.64 -10.99 -9.85
C PHE A 204 -11.17 -9.59 -9.59
N PHE A 205 -12.47 -9.38 -9.79
CA PHE A 205 -13.12 -8.09 -9.55
C PHE A 205 -13.38 -7.85 -8.06
N LEU A 206 -13.08 -6.63 -7.60
CA LEU A 206 -13.24 -6.23 -6.20
C LEU A 206 -14.59 -5.54 -5.99
N GLY A 207 -15.57 -6.32 -5.52
CA GLY A 207 -16.90 -5.81 -5.18
C GLY A 207 -17.72 -5.35 -6.39
N ASN A 208 -18.92 -4.82 -6.11
CA ASN A 208 -19.87 -4.37 -7.14
C ASN A 208 -19.99 -2.84 -7.24
N ALA A 209 -19.36 -2.10 -6.32
CA ALA A 209 -19.41 -0.65 -6.31
C ALA A 209 -18.25 -0.07 -7.13
N PRO A 210 -18.47 1.02 -7.89
CA PRO A 210 -17.38 1.71 -8.54
C PRO A 210 -16.48 2.42 -7.51
N ALA A 211 -15.17 2.35 -7.73
CA ALA A 211 -14.17 2.99 -6.85
C ALA A 211 -13.96 4.47 -7.18
N GLY A 212 -14.29 4.89 -8.40
CA GLY A 212 -14.18 6.28 -8.81
C GLY A 212 -15.06 6.58 -10.01
N CYS A 213 -15.25 7.87 -10.30
CA CYS A 213 -15.95 8.33 -11.49
C CYS A 213 -15.19 9.46 -12.19
N TYR A 214 -15.30 9.50 -13.51
CA TYR A 214 -14.76 10.57 -14.34
C TYR A 214 -15.77 10.97 -15.41
N SER A 215 -16.14 12.24 -15.44
CA SER A 215 -17.06 12.79 -16.43
C SER A 215 -16.34 13.69 -17.42
N TYR A 216 -16.63 13.54 -18.71
CA TYR A 216 -16.14 14.44 -19.75
C TYR A 216 -17.19 14.68 -20.82
N ASN A 217 -17.12 15.86 -21.45
CA ASN A 217 -18.04 16.23 -22.52
C ASN A 217 -17.47 15.79 -23.86
N TYR A 218 -18.34 15.36 -24.77
CA TYR A 218 -17.92 15.04 -26.13
C TYR A 218 -17.64 16.32 -26.92
N PRO A 219 -16.63 16.33 -27.81
CA PRO A 219 -16.49 17.38 -28.81
C PRO A 219 -17.77 17.50 -29.64
N PRO A 220 -18.10 18.70 -30.18
CA PRO A 220 -19.36 18.94 -30.89
C PRO A 220 -19.58 17.97 -32.07
N GLU A 221 -18.51 17.47 -32.70
CA GLU A 221 -18.59 16.46 -33.78
C GLU A 221 -19.21 15.12 -33.36
N PHE A 222 -19.10 14.77 -32.07
CA PHE A 222 -19.54 13.47 -31.53
C PHE A 222 -20.78 13.59 -30.64
N GLN A 223 -21.32 14.80 -30.45
CA GLN A 223 -22.60 15.03 -29.78
C GLN A 223 -23.75 14.65 -30.72
N LYS A 224 -23.89 13.35 -31.00
CA LYS A 224 -25.02 12.81 -31.76
C LYS A 224 -26.10 12.36 -30.77
N ASN A 225 -27.37 12.54 -31.12
CA ASN A 225 -28.54 12.05 -30.39
C ASN A 225 -28.81 12.73 -29.02
N GLY A 226 -28.33 13.95 -28.79
CA GLY A 226 -28.58 14.68 -27.54
C GLY A 226 -27.74 14.22 -26.34
N THR A 227 -26.74 13.36 -26.58
CA THR A 227 -25.76 12.96 -25.56
C THR A 227 -24.68 14.04 -25.43
N GLN A 228 -24.55 14.62 -24.24
CA GLN A 228 -23.57 15.70 -23.94
C GLN A 228 -22.16 15.16 -23.68
N GLY A 229 -22.04 13.95 -23.15
CA GLY A 229 -20.77 13.40 -22.70
C GLY A 229 -20.88 12.00 -22.13
N ALA A 230 -19.79 11.52 -21.56
CA ALA A 230 -19.72 10.24 -20.88
C ALA A 230 -19.39 10.39 -19.40
N LYS A 231 -19.98 9.50 -18.60
CA LYS A 231 -19.62 9.25 -17.20
C LYS A 231 -18.98 7.87 -17.11
N VAL A 232 -17.68 7.87 -16.89
CA VAL A 232 -16.87 6.66 -16.71
C VAL A 232 -16.86 6.28 -15.24
N PHE A 233 -17.21 5.03 -14.95
CA PHE A 233 -17.16 4.44 -13.61
C PHE A 233 -16.05 3.40 -13.57
N PHE A 234 -15.12 3.56 -12.62
CA PHE A 234 -13.97 2.68 -12.49
C PHE A 234 -14.24 1.55 -11.51
N PHE A 235 -14.02 0.32 -11.94
CA PHE A 235 -14.07 -0.88 -11.10
C PHE A 235 -12.67 -1.41 -10.88
N LYS A 236 -12.35 -1.72 -9.62
CA LYS A 236 -11.04 -2.28 -9.29
C LYS A 236 -11.04 -3.78 -9.56
N ALA A 237 -9.97 -4.26 -10.16
CA ALA A 237 -9.76 -5.66 -10.40
C ALA A 237 -8.31 -6.05 -10.14
N GLN A 238 -8.08 -7.31 -9.74
CA GLN A 238 -6.77 -7.87 -9.48
C GLN A 238 -6.41 -8.86 -10.57
N PHE A 239 -5.23 -8.67 -11.14
CA PHE A 239 -4.64 -9.60 -12.09
C PHE A 239 -4.10 -10.82 -11.34
N LYS A 240 -4.55 -12.03 -11.72
CA LYS A 240 -4.03 -13.29 -11.17
C LYS A 240 -2.99 -13.91 -12.10
N THR A 241 -3.39 -14.23 -13.32
CA THR A 241 -2.57 -14.96 -14.29
C THR A 241 -3.02 -14.64 -15.70
N GLY A 242 -2.12 -14.74 -16.67
CA GLY A 242 -2.39 -14.49 -18.07
C GLY A 242 -1.24 -13.76 -18.73
N ALA A 243 -1.19 -13.81 -20.06
CA ALA A 243 -0.25 -13.03 -20.84
C ALA A 243 -1.05 -12.24 -21.87
N LEU A 244 -0.71 -10.96 -21.99
CA LEU A 244 -1.21 -10.11 -23.06
C LEU A 244 -0.15 -10.02 -24.15
N SER A 245 -0.56 -10.25 -25.38
CA SER A 245 0.27 -9.99 -26.55
C SER A 245 -0.31 -8.81 -27.33
N VAL A 246 0.56 -7.97 -27.88
CA VAL A 246 0.15 -6.84 -28.73
C VAL A 246 -0.61 -7.32 -29.97
N ASN A 247 -0.26 -8.51 -30.48
CA ASN A 247 -0.92 -9.11 -31.64
C ASN A 247 -2.39 -9.44 -31.34
N ASP A 248 -2.68 -9.96 -30.15
CA ASP A 248 -4.04 -10.29 -29.72
C ASP A 248 -4.88 -9.02 -29.63
N LEU A 249 -4.33 -7.95 -29.03
CA LEU A 249 -4.98 -6.64 -28.96
C LEU A 249 -5.31 -6.06 -30.34
N LYS A 250 -4.34 -6.10 -31.26
CA LYS A 250 -4.54 -5.63 -32.64
C LYS A 250 -5.60 -6.43 -33.39
N SER A 251 -5.71 -7.73 -33.13
CA SER A 251 -6.77 -8.58 -33.70
C SER A 251 -8.17 -8.13 -33.26
N LEU A 252 -8.31 -7.57 -32.06
CA LEU A 252 -9.60 -7.08 -31.56
C LEU A 252 -9.92 -5.65 -32.06
N THR A 253 -8.96 -4.95 -32.70
CA THR A 253 -9.08 -3.61 -33.32
C THR A 253 -9.50 -2.45 -32.40
N LYS A 254 -9.78 -2.73 -31.12
CA LYS A 254 -10.21 -1.73 -30.12
C LYS A 254 -9.03 -1.02 -29.46
N ALA A 255 -7.88 -1.68 -29.35
CA ALA A 255 -6.67 -1.11 -28.78
C ALA A 255 -5.42 -1.51 -29.58
N ASP A 256 -4.48 -0.58 -29.70
CA ASP A 256 -3.27 -0.78 -30.52
C ASP A 256 -2.08 -1.28 -29.71
N ASP A 257 -2.00 -0.84 -28.46
CA ASP A 257 -0.87 -1.08 -27.57
C ASP A 257 -1.34 -1.08 -26.12
N PHE A 258 -0.52 -1.63 -25.24
CA PHE A 258 -0.77 -1.69 -23.81
C PHE A 258 0.52 -1.52 -23.02
N ALA A 259 0.41 -1.09 -21.78
CA ALA A 259 1.51 -0.95 -20.86
C ALA A 259 1.05 -1.22 -19.43
N TRP A 260 1.89 -1.90 -18.67
CA TRP A 260 1.77 -2.04 -17.22
C TRP A 260 2.58 -0.92 -16.59
N LEU A 261 1.92 0.06 -15.96
CA LEU A 261 2.55 1.28 -15.46
C LEU A 261 2.56 1.35 -13.93
N THR A 262 3.62 1.93 -13.36
CA THR A 262 3.70 2.27 -11.94
C THR A 262 2.91 3.55 -11.63
N TYR A 263 2.64 3.82 -10.36
CA TYR A 263 1.90 5.02 -9.92
C TYR A 263 2.52 6.33 -10.43
N LYS A 264 3.86 6.42 -10.44
CA LYS A 264 4.62 7.59 -10.90
C LYS A 264 4.50 7.75 -12.43
N GLU A 265 4.64 6.66 -13.18
CA GLU A 265 4.59 6.64 -14.64
C GLU A 265 3.21 6.96 -15.24
N LEU A 266 2.11 6.69 -14.51
CA LEU A 266 0.74 6.99 -14.96
C LEU A 266 0.58 8.45 -15.39
N SER A 267 1.24 9.38 -14.67
CA SER A 267 1.19 10.81 -14.95
C SER A 267 1.80 11.21 -16.29
N SER A 268 2.74 10.41 -16.82
CA SER A 268 3.43 10.68 -18.07
C SER A 268 2.63 10.28 -19.32
N LYS A 269 1.78 9.24 -19.21
CA LYS A 269 1.05 8.66 -20.34
C LYS A 269 -0.39 9.14 -20.44
N MET A 270 -1.07 9.31 -19.30
CA MET A 270 -2.48 9.71 -19.27
C MET A 270 -2.66 11.23 -19.27
N LEU A 271 -3.82 11.69 -19.73
CA LEU A 271 -4.18 13.11 -19.60
C LEU A 271 -4.21 13.53 -18.13
N PRO A 272 -3.70 14.72 -17.76
CA PRO A 272 -3.58 15.14 -16.36
C PRO A 272 -4.88 15.06 -15.55
N ARG A 273 -6.02 15.47 -16.14
CA ARG A 273 -7.33 15.41 -15.48
C ARG A 273 -7.82 13.97 -15.25
N TYR A 274 -7.58 13.09 -16.21
CA TYR A 274 -7.95 11.68 -16.11
C TYR A 274 -7.04 10.96 -15.10
N CYS A 275 -5.74 11.23 -15.16
CA CYS A 275 -4.76 10.69 -14.24
C CYS A 275 -5.09 11.03 -12.77
N ARG A 276 -5.48 12.28 -12.47
CA ARG A 276 -5.93 12.65 -11.12
C ARG A 276 -7.15 11.86 -10.63
N ALA A 277 -8.11 11.60 -11.52
CA ALA A 277 -9.30 10.81 -11.19
C ALA A 277 -8.98 9.33 -10.98
N VAL A 278 -7.97 8.81 -11.68
CA VAL A 278 -7.45 7.45 -11.47
C VAL A 278 -6.65 7.37 -10.16
N GLN A 279 -5.75 8.32 -9.92
CA GLN A 279 -4.92 8.36 -8.73
C GLN A 279 -5.71 8.52 -7.43
N SER A 280 -6.92 9.10 -7.46
CA SER A 280 -7.72 9.32 -6.25
C SER A 280 -8.24 8.04 -5.58
N PHE A 281 -8.40 6.94 -6.33
CA PHE A 281 -8.86 5.65 -5.78
C PHE A 281 -7.79 4.55 -5.79
N LEU A 282 -6.61 4.84 -6.35
CA LEU A 282 -5.43 4.00 -6.22
C LEU A 282 -4.77 4.29 -4.86
N MET A 283 -4.30 3.24 -4.20
CA MET A 283 -3.47 3.45 -3.01
C MET A 283 -2.10 3.88 -3.49
N ALA A 284 -1.75 5.15 -3.27
CA ALA A 284 -0.41 5.64 -3.55
C ALA A 284 0.58 4.95 -2.60
N PRO A 285 1.72 4.44 -3.09
CA PRO A 285 2.87 4.23 -2.23
C PRO A 285 3.37 5.63 -1.86
N GLU A 286 2.81 6.22 -0.81
CA GLU A 286 3.36 7.45 -0.25
C GLU A 286 4.73 7.09 0.33
N GLU A 287 5.78 7.33 -0.45
CA GLU A 287 7.09 7.66 0.09
C GLU A 287 6.89 8.99 0.83
N THR A 288 6.33 8.96 2.05
CA THR A 288 6.41 10.15 2.91
C THR A 288 7.89 10.42 3.07
N PRO A 289 8.42 11.58 2.60
CA PRO A 289 9.83 11.87 2.73
C PRO A 289 10.13 11.89 4.23
N TYR A 290 10.82 10.85 4.71
CA TYR A 290 11.15 10.68 6.13
C TYR A 290 11.93 11.88 6.67
N GLN A 291 12.60 12.65 5.79
CA GLN A 291 13.20 13.94 6.09
C GLN A 291 12.19 14.92 6.72
N TYR A 292 10.95 14.97 6.23
CA TYR A 292 9.92 15.81 6.82
C TYR A 292 9.58 15.38 8.26
N LEU A 293 9.52 14.07 8.52
CA LEU A 293 9.27 13.54 9.86
C LEU A 293 10.47 13.77 10.79
N LEU A 294 11.69 13.61 10.28
CA LEU A 294 12.93 13.89 11.01
C LEU A 294 13.06 15.38 11.33
N ASP A 295 12.82 16.27 10.38
CA ASP A 295 12.85 17.73 10.59
C ASP A 295 11.78 18.16 11.60
N ARG A 296 10.59 17.56 11.52
CA ARG A 296 9.53 17.78 12.52
C ARG A 296 9.93 17.26 13.91
N ALA A 297 10.58 16.11 13.99
CA ALA A 297 11.06 15.57 15.26
C ALA A 297 12.19 16.43 15.85
N LEU A 298 13.19 16.80 15.03
CA LEU A 298 14.32 17.63 15.42
C LEU A 298 13.86 19.03 15.85
N SER A 299 12.96 19.67 15.11
CA SER A 299 12.38 20.97 15.49
C SER A 299 11.59 20.90 16.80
N SER A 300 10.91 19.78 17.09
CA SER A 300 10.26 19.58 18.38
C SER A 300 11.25 19.40 19.54
N ILE A 301 12.41 18.80 19.28
CA ILE A 301 13.49 18.61 20.27
C ILE A 301 14.20 19.94 20.54
N THR A 302 14.51 20.73 19.50
CA THR A 302 15.13 22.05 19.68
C THR A 302 14.21 23.01 20.42
N TRP A 303 12.91 23.00 20.11
CA TRP A 303 11.91 23.77 20.85
C TRP A 303 11.88 23.38 22.34
N ARG A 304 11.82 22.07 22.66
CA ARG A 304 11.86 21.60 24.05
C ARG A 304 13.16 21.99 24.76
N LYS A 305 14.32 21.88 24.09
CA LYS A 305 15.61 22.31 24.66
C LYS A 305 15.63 23.83 24.93
N SER A 306 15.12 24.65 24.03
CA SER A 306 15.03 26.11 24.21
C SER A 306 14.09 26.52 25.36
N SER A 307 13.07 25.70 25.66
CA SER A 307 12.13 25.95 26.76
C SER A 307 12.62 25.48 28.13
N ILE A 308 13.69 24.67 28.21
CA ILE A 308 14.11 24.01 29.47
C ILE A 308 15.31 24.70 30.15
N THR A 309 16.12 25.51 29.46
CA THR A 309 17.19 26.29 30.12
C THR A 309 17.57 27.56 29.34
N PRO A 310 17.59 28.76 29.97
CA PRO A 310 18.49 29.82 29.51
C PRO A 310 19.93 29.36 29.82
N GLU A 311 20.79 29.31 28.82
CA GLU A 311 22.22 29.09 29.04
C GLU A 311 22.76 30.18 29.97
N ILE A 312 23.21 29.80 31.17
CA ILE A 312 23.93 30.72 32.05
C ILE A 312 25.31 30.97 31.40
N PRO A 313 25.68 32.21 31.05
CA PRO A 313 26.95 32.52 30.43
C PRO A 313 28.11 32.07 31.33
N ARG A 314 29.07 31.33 30.77
CA ARG A 314 30.27 30.81 31.46
C ARG A 314 31.34 31.87 31.76
N GLU A 315 30.99 33.15 31.85
CA GLU A 315 31.98 34.22 32.07
C GLU A 315 32.17 34.66 33.53
N SER A 316 31.38 34.16 34.49
CA SER A 316 31.49 34.61 35.89
C SER A 316 32.37 33.76 36.81
N LYS A 317 33.07 32.72 36.32
CA LYS A 317 33.96 31.88 37.16
C LYS A 317 35.44 32.31 37.20
N ALA A 318 35.87 33.32 36.45
CA ALA A 318 37.26 33.77 36.45
C ALA A 318 37.58 34.87 37.50
N ALA A 319 36.58 35.53 38.08
CA ALA A 319 36.80 36.71 38.93
C ALA A 319 36.88 36.44 40.45
N ALA A 320 36.84 35.19 40.90
CA ALA A 320 36.75 34.85 42.34
C ALA A 320 38.03 34.25 42.96
N VAL A 321 39.18 34.32 42.27
CA VAL A 321 40.45 33.74 42.79
C VAL A 321 41.46 34.79 43.29
N GLU A 322 41.26 36.09 43.05
CA GLU A 322 42.20 37.15 43.48
C GLU A 322 41.64 38.10 44.55
N VAL A 323 41.07 37.60 45.65
CA VAL A 323 40.97 38.39 46.89
C VAL A 323 41.06 37.44 48.09
N GLY A 324 42.27 37.20 48.61
CA GLY A 324 42.41 36.43 49.85
C GLY A 324 43.74 35.73 50.07
N LYS A 325 44.87 36.44 49.94
CA LYS A 325 46.11 36.11 50.67
C LYS A 325 46.78 37.41 51.11
N SER A 326 46.57 37.73 52.38
CA SER A 326 47.53 38.47 53.21
C SER A 326 48.76 37.61 53.48
#